data_AF-A0AA39NJ30-F1
#
_entry.id   AF-A0AA39NJ30-F1
#
_cell.length_a   1.000
_cell.length_b   1.000
_cell.length_c   1.000
_cell.angle_alpha   90.00
_cell.angle_beta   90.00
_cell.angle_gamma   90.00
#
_symmetry.space_group_name_H-M   'P 1'
#
loop_
_entity.id
_entity.type
_entity.pdbx_description
1 polymer ?
#
loop_
_entity_poly.entity_id
_entity_poly.type
_entity_poly.pdbx_seq_one_letter_code
_entity_poly.pdbx_strand_id
1 'polypeptide(L)'
;MPQQELSIPTLYFVPSTEQECTLSIIIQRLEIENELLCQRAIELQAANVLNEACCAVLREQLAFKEEKGKKKKTVSGWLMGDGMPVLLTGDDFYERVVQWEKSQEEAAAEKTNQRAVKEEWNEEKEKWKRDKTTGLNVL
;
A
#
# COMPACT_ATOMS: atom_id res chain seq x y z
N MET A 1 1.53 -14.88 27.93
CA MET A 1 0.90 -15.56 29.08
C MET A 1 1.01 -17.04 28.80
N PRO A 2 1.79 -17.81 29.57
CA PRO A 2 1.88 -19.24 29.36
C PRO A 2 0.53 -19.83 29.74
N GLN A 3 -0.17 -20.47 28.80
CA GLN A 3 -1.30 -21.29 29.15
C GLN A 3 -0.72 -22.49 29.89
N GLN A 4 -0.92 -22.47 31.20
CA GLN A 4 -0.67 -23.59 32.08
C GLN A 4 -1.50 -24.74 31.51
N GLU A 5 -0.84 -25.72 30.89
CA GLU A 5 -1.48 -26.98 30.53
C GLU A 5 -1.97 -27.59 31.84
N LEU A 6 -3.24 -27.36 32.16
CA LEU A 6 -4.00 -28.25 33.01
C LEU A 6 -4.29 -29.49 32.17
N SER A 7 -3.22 -30.20 31.76
CA SER A 7 -3.27 -31.63 31.52
C SER A 7 -3.63 -32.22 32.87
N ILE A 8 -4.93 -32.26 33.16
CA ILE A 8 -5.45 -33.08 34.24
C ILE A 8 -4.90 -34.46 33.91
N PRO A 9 -4.02 -35.04 34.74
CA PRO A 9 -3.55 -36.38 34.48
C PRO A 9 -4.81 -37.20 34.39
N THR A 10 -5.08 -37.82 33.24
CA THR A 10 -6.15 -38.80 33.08
C THR A 10 -5.97 -39.75 34.25
N LEU A 11 -6.78 -39.53 35.28
CA LEU A 11 -6.81 -40.36 36.47
C LEU A 11 -6.95 -41.75 35.89
N TYR A 12 -5.99 -42.62 36.22
CA TYR A 12 -5.91 -43.99 35.76
C TYR A 12 -7.10 -44.75 36.39
N PHE A 13 -8.31 -44.40 35.94
CA PHE A 13 -9.57 -44.89 36.41
C PHE A 13 -9.93 -46.03 35.49
N VAL A 14 -9.93 -47.24 36.05
CA VAL A 14 -10.40 -48.42 35.33
C VAL A 14 -11.91 -48.45 35.53
N PRO A 15 -12.71 -48.08 34.52
CA PRO A 15 -14.16 -48.07 34.66
C PRO A 15 -14.63 -49.49 34.96
N SER A 16 -15.36 -49.66 36.06
CA SER A 16 -15.86 -50.97 36.50
C SER A 16 -17.33 -51.18 36.14
N THR A 17 -18.06 -50.10 35.83
CA THR A 17 -19.47 -50.15 35.42
C THR A 17 -19.66 -49.76 33.95
N GLU A 18 -20.70 -50.30 33.30
CA GLU A 18 -21.01 -50.04 31.89
C GLU A 18 -21.23 -48.54 31.59
N GLN A 19 -21.81 -47.82 32.56
CA GLN A 19 -22.06 -46.38 32.46
C GLN A 19 -20.76 -45.58 32.48
N GLU A 20 -19.80 -45.96 33.34
CA GLU A 20 -18.48 -45.33 33.38
C GLU A 20 -17.72 -45.55 32.07
N CYS A 21 -17.77 -46.77 31.49
CA CYS A 21 -17.19 -47.05 30.18
C CYS A 21 -17.77 -46.13 29.10
N THR A 22 -19.10 -45.95 29.09
CA THR A 22 -19.79 -45.09 28.12
C THR A 22 -19.36 -43.63 28.28
N LEU A 23 -19.29 -43.13 29.51
CA LEU A 23 -18.84 -41.77 29.79
C LEU A 23 -17.38 -41.55 29.39
N SER A 24 -16.48 -42.51 29.66
CA SER A 24 -15.08 -42.41 29.25
C SER A 24 -14.92 -42.31 27.73
N ILE A 25 -15.69 -43.08 26.95
CA ILE A 25 -15.68 -43.00 25.49
C ILE A 25 -16.15 -41.62 25.01
N ILE A 26 -17.21 -41.08 25.62
CA ILE A 26 -17.74 -39.76 25.26
C ILE A 26 -16.72 -38.66 25.58
N ILE A 27 -16.09 -38.70 26.75
CA ILE A 27 -15.08 -37.71 27.17
C ILE A 27 -13.91 -37.72 26.19
N GLN A 28 -13.33 -38.89 25.90
CA GLN A 28 -12.23 -39.01 24.94
C GLN A 28 -12.59 -38.46 23.56
N ARG A 29 -13.80 -38.75 23.08
CA ARG A 29 -14.28 -38.21 21.80
C ARG A 29 -14.34 -36.68 21.82
N LEU A 30 -14.86 -36.09 22.89
CA LEU A 30 -14.98 -34.64 23.06
C LEU A 30 -13.62 -33.96 23.24
N GLU A 31 -12.66 -34.62 23.88
CA GLU A 31 -11.28 -34.12 24.00
C GLU A 31 -10.63 -34.02 22.62
N ILE A 32 -10.70 -35.09 21.81
CA ILE A 32 -10.17 -35.11 20.44
C ILE A 32 -10.85 -34.02 19.59
N GLU A 33 -12.16 -33.86 19.70
CA GLU A 33 -12.91 -32.84 18.96
C GLU A 33 -12.51 -31.42 19.39
N ASN A 34 -12.33 -31.17 20.69
CA ASN A 34 -11.86 -29.89 21.20
C ASN A 34 -10.44 -29.58 20.74
N GLU A 35 -9.52 -30.54 20.76
CA GLU A 35 -8.16 -30.35 20.27
C GLU A 35 -8.16 -29.94 18.79
N LEU A 36 -8.96 -30.60 17.96
CA LEU A 36 -9.12 -30.25 16.55
C LEU A 36 -9.67 -28.83 16.37
N LEU A 37 -10.70 -28.45 17.14
CA LEU A 37 -11.29 -27.12 17.09
C LEU A 37 -10.29 -26.05 17.53
N CYS A 38 -9.51 -26.31 18.58
CA CYS A 38 -8.46 -25.41 19.04
C CYS A 38 -7.39 -25.19 17.97
N GLN A 39 -6.90 -26.27 17.34
CA GLN A 39 -5.94 -26.17 16.23
C GLN A 39 -6.50 -25.33 15.09
N ARG A 40 -7.75 -25.59 14.69
CA ARG A 40 -8.40 -24.83 13.62
C ARG A 40 -8.64 -23.37 13.97
N ALA A 41 -8.94 -23.07 15.23
CA ALA A 41 -9.08 -21.69 15.69
C ALA A 41 -7.75 -20.93 15.61
N ILE A 42 -6.63 -21.56 15.96
CA ILE A 42 -5.28 -20.99 15.83
C ILE A 42 -4.95 -20.71 14.36
N GLU A 43 -5.23 -21.64 13.46
CA GLU A 43 -5.02 -21.45 12.02
C GLU A 43 -5.83 -20.28 11.46
N LEU A 44 -7.12 -20.20 11.83
CA LEU A 44 -8.00 -19.11 11.40
C LEU A 44 -7.53 -17.76 11.97
N GLN A 45 -7.10 -17.73 13.22
CA GLN A 45 -6.57 -16.52 13.84
C GLN A 45 -5.29 -16.06 13.13
N ALA A 46 -4.36 -16.97 12.84
CA ALA A 46 -3.14 -16.66 12.11
C ALA A 46 -3.44 -16.13 10.70
N ALA A 47 -4.36 -16.77 9.97
CA ALA A 47 -4.79 -16.32 8.66
C ALA A 47 -5.45 -14.93 8.72
N ASN A 48 -6.28 -14.66 9.73
CA ASN A 48 -6.95 -13.37 9.86
C ASN A 48 -5.95 -12.24 10.15
N VAL A 49 -4.99 -12.45 11.06
CA VAL A 49 -3.94 -11.47 11.35
C VAL A 49 -3.10 -11.18 10.09
N LEU A 50 -2.76 -12.20 9.31
CA LEU A 50 -2.03 -12.01 8.06
C LEU A 50 -2.86 -11.24 7.03
N ASN A 51 -4.15 -11.56 6.90
CA ASN A 51 -5.06 -10.89 5.99
C ASN A 51 -5.24 -9.41 6.36
N GLU A 52 -5.36 -9.10 7.66
CA GLU A 52 -5.45 -7.72 8.14
C GLU A 52 -4.20 -6.92 7.81
N ALA A 53 -3.01 -7.49 8.08
CA ALA A 53 -1.74 -6.85 7.75
C ALA A 53 -1.58 -6.63 6.24
N CYS A 54 -1.92 -7.63 5.43
CA CYS A 54 -1.88 -7.52 3.96
C CYS A 54 -2.85 -6.45 3.45
N CYS A 55 -4.08 -6.45 3.94
CA CYS A 55 -5.09 -5.45 3.59
C CYS A 55 -4.67 -4.03 3.99
N ALA A 56 -4.03 -3.86 5.14
CA ALA A 56 -3.52 -2.56 5.59
C ALA A 56 -2.48 -2.00 4.60
N VAL A 57 -1.47 -2.81 4.25
CA VAL A 57 -0.45 -2.43 3.27
C VAL A 57 -1.07 -2.12 1.90
N LEU A 58 -2.02 -2.95 1.46
CA LEU A 58 -2.70 -2.73 0.18
C LEU A 58 -3.48 -1.42 0.17
N ARG A 59 -4.21 -1.10 1.25
CA ARG A 59 -4.95 0.16 1.39
C ARG A 59 -4.03 1.37 1.36
N GLU A 60 -2.88 1.32 2.04
CA GLU A 60 -1.90 2.40 1.99
C GLU A 60 -1.33 2.61 0.59
N GLN A 61 -0.97 1.51 -0.09
CA GLN A 61 -0.47 1.58 -1.47
C GLN A 61 -1.52 2.13 -2.43
N LEU A 62 -2.78 1.74 -2.28
CA LEU A 62 -3.89 2.27 -3.07
C LEU A 62 -4.12 3.74 -2.77
N ALA A 63 -4.21 4.15 -1.51
CA ALA A 63 -4.37 5.55 -1.10
C ALA A 63 -3.25 6.42 -1.68
N PHE A 64 -2.00 5.96 -1.61
CA PHE A 64 -0.86 6.66 -2.19
C PHE A 64 -0.94 6.77 -3.72
N LYS A 65 -1.33 5.69 -4.41
CA LYS A 65 -1.53 5.71 -5.87
C LYS A 65 -2.68 6.62 -6.27
N GLU A 66 -3.77 6.63 -5.52
CA GLU A 66 -4.92 7.49 -5.74
C GLU A 66 -4.57 8.96 -5.49
N GLU A 67 -3.83 9.30 -4.44
CA GLU A 67 -3.33 10.65 -4.24
C GLU A 67 -2.40 11.10 -5.35
N LYS A 68 -1.48 10.24 -5.77
CA LYS A 68 -0.63 10.50 -6.95
C LYS A 68 -1.46 10.66 -8.22
N GLY A 69 -2.50 9.86 -8.38
CA GLY A 69 -3.46 9.94 -9.48
C GLY A 69 -4.25 11.24 -9.46
N LYS A 70 -4.74 11.69 -8.30
CA LYS A 70 -5.41 13.00 -8.10
C LYS A 70 -4.50 14.16 -8.46
N LYS A 71 -3.21 14.10 -8.10
CA LYS A 71 -2.19 15.09 -8.52
C LYS A 71 -1.87 15.02 -10.01
N LYS A 72 -2.10 13.88 -10.66
CA LYS A 72 -1.94 13.65 -12.10
C LYS A 72 -3.25 13.78 -12.90
N LYS A 73 -4.39 14.15 -12.27
CA LYS A 73 -5.67 14.41 -12.99
C LYS A 73 -5.62 15.63 -13.90
N THR A 74 -4.51 16.35 -13.91
CA THR A 74 -4.03 17.05 -15.09
C THR A 74 -3.15 16.09 -15.87
N VAL A 75 -3.76 15.11 -16.55
CA VAL A 75 -3.01 14.28 -17.51
C VAL A 75 -2.59 15.23 -18.62
N SER A 76 -1.36 15.70 -18.51
CA SER A 76 -0.69 16.60 -19.44
C SER A 76 -0.92 16.11 -20.86
N GLY A 77 -1.77 16.80 -21.61
CA GLY A 77 -2.03 16.54 -23.03
C GLY A 77 -3.47 16.18 -23.40
N TRP A 78 -4.40 16.01 -22.45
CA TRP A 78 -5.81 15.78 -22.76
C TRP A 78 -6.66 17.04 -22.56
N LEU A 79 -7.63 17.27 -23.46
CA LEU A 79 -8.52 18.44 -23.45
C LEU A 79 -9.38 18.54 -22.17
N MET A 80 -9.82 17.40 -21.62
CA MET A 80 -10.63 17.34 -20.39
C MET A 80 -9.79 17.09 -19.13
N GLY A 81 -8.48 16.79 -19.27
CA GLY A 81 -7.54 16.51 -18.18
C GLY A 81 -7.78 15.19 -17.43
N ASP A 82 -9.03 14.79 -17.26
CA ASP A 82 -9.49 13.67 -16.43
C ASP A 82 -9.50 12.30 -17.12
N GLY A 83 -9.41 12.26 -18.44
CA GLY A 83 -9.41 11.00 -19.16
C GLY A 83 -10.78 10.56 -19.68
N MET A 84 -11.84 11.33 -19.46
CA MET A 84 -13.20 10.86 -19.71
C MET A 84 -13.80 11.46 -20.98
N PRO A 85 -14.51 10.66 -21.80
CA PRO A 85 -15.23 11.19 -22.95
C PRO A 85 -16.42 12.03 -22.47
N VAL A 86 -16.51 13.27 -22.94
CA VAL A 86 -17.60 14.21 -22.63
C VAL A 86 -18.23 14.68 -23.94
N LEU A 87 -19.56 14.70 -23.98
CA LEU A 87 -20.30 15.26 -25.11
C LEU A 87 -20.39 16.78 -24.93
N LEU A 88 -19.74 17.52 -25.82
CA LEU A 88 -19.78 18.99 -25.85
C LEU A 88 -20.57 19.45 -27.09
N THR A 89 -21.20 20.62 -26.98
CA THR A 89 -21.68 21.34 -28.16
C THR A 89 -20.48 21.86 -28.96
N GLY A 90 -20.69 22.17 -30.25
CA GLY A 90 -19.60 22.58 -31.14
C GLY A 90 -18.83 23.81 -30.64
N ASP A 91 -19.55 24.80 -30.11
CA ASP A 91 -18.96 26.04 -29.58
C ASP A 91 -18.15 25.78 -28.30
N ASP A 92 -18.72 25.02 -27.35
CA ASP A 92 -18.03 24.65 -26.11
C ASP A 92 -16.75 23.83 -26.37
N PHE A 93 -16.78 22.97 -27.41
CA PHE A 93 -15.60 22.23 -27.84
C PHE A 93 -14.52 23.17 -28.39
N TYR A 94 -14.90 24.09 -29.28
CA TYR A 94 -13.97 25.02 -29.90
C TYR A 94 -13.29 25.92 -28.88
N GLU A 95 -14.06 26.53 -27.98
CA GLU A 95 -13.51 27.37 -26.90
C GLU A 95 -12.50 26.61 -26.04
N ARG A 96 -12.80 25.35 -25.71
CA ARG A 96 -11.95 24.52 -24.87
C ARG A 96 -10.65 24.14 -25.57
N VAL A 97 -10.67 23.89 -26.88
CA VAL A 97 -9.47 23.60 -27.67
C VAL A 97 -8.55 24.82 -27.71
N VAL A 98 -9.10 26.02 -27.95
CA VAL A 98 -8.31 27.26 -27.97
C VAL A 98 -7.64 27.52 -26.61
N GLN A 99 -8.37 27.33 -25.51
CA GLN A 99 -7.81 27.47 -24.17
C GLN A 99 -6.71 26.44 -23.90
N TRP A 100 -6.91 25.20 -24.36
CA TRP A 100 -5.92 24.14 -24.20
C TRP A 100 -4.64 24.40 -24.99
N GLU A 101 -4.73 24.82 -26.25
CA GLU A 101 -3.56 25.17 -27.08
C GLU A 101 -2.75 26.29 -26.45
N LYS A 102 -3.42 27.37 -26.02
CA LYS A 102 -2.77 28.48 -25.32
C LYS A 102 -2.05 28.03 -24.05
N SER A 103 -2.69 27.16 -23.26
CA SER A 103 -2.07 26.61 -22.05
C SER A 103 -0.87 25.70 -22.36
N GLN A 104 -0.89 24.95 -23.48
CA GLN A 104 0.27 24.16 -23.91
C GLN A 104 1.45 25.05 -24.33
N GLU A 105 1.18 26.14 -25.06
CA GLU A 105 2.21 27.10 -25.47
C GLU A 105 2.87 27.78 -24.26
N GLU A 106 2.07 28.26 -23.31
CA GLU A 106 2.56 28.85 -22.05
C GLU A 106 3.40 27.86 -21.25
N ALA A 107 2.93 26.61 -21.11
CA ALA A 107 3.67 25.56 -20.40
C ALA A 107 4.97 25.15 -21.12
N ALA A 108 5.01 25.20 -22.45
CA ALA A 108 6.22 24.93 -23.22
C ALA A 108 7.26 26.04 -23.01
N ALA A 109 6.84 27.30 -23.07
CA ALA A 109 7.69 28.46 -22.82
C ALA A 109 8.25 28.48 -21.38
N GLU A 110 7.42 28.11 -20.39
CA GLU A 110 7.88 28.01 -19.01
C GLU A 110 8.93 26.90 -18.84
N LYS A 111 8.71 25.72 -19.45
CA LYS A 111 9.69 24.62 -19.41
C LYS A 111 11.03 24.99 -20.04
N THR A 112 11.04 25.76 -21.13
CA THR A 112 12.30 26.23 -21.74
C THR A 112 13.02 27.20 -20.82
N ASN A 113 12.29 28.14 -20.20
CA ASN A 113 12.88 29.09 -19.25
C ASN A 113 13.44 28.37 -18.01
N GLN A 114 12.70 27.42 -17.44
CA GLN A 114 13.16 26.64 -16.29
C GLN A 114 14.41 25.81 -16.62
N ARG A 115 14.53 25.29 -17.85
CA ARG A 115 15.74 24.58 -18.30
C ARG A 115 16.94 25.51 -18.39
N ALA A 116 16.77 26.68 -19.00
CA ALA A 116 17.83 27.69 -19.12
C ALA A 116 18.35 28.12 -17.74
N VAL A 117 17.45 28.47 -16.82
CA VAL A 117 17.81 28.84 -15.43
C VAL A 117 18.55 27.70 -14.71
N LYS A 118 18.14 26.45 -14.93
CA LYS A 118 18.79 25.29 -14.31
C LYS A 118 20.17 25.01 -14.89
N GLU A 119 20.36 25.24 -16.19
CA GLU A 119 21.64 25.12 -16.87
C GLU A 119 22.61 26.20 -16.36
N GLU A 120 22.17 27.46 -16.29
CA GLU A 120 22.96 28.56 -15.72
C GLU A 120 23.39 28.28 -14.27
N TRP A 121 22.45 27.84 -13.42
CA TRP A 121 22.74 27.45 -12.04
C TRP A 121 23.76 26.31 -11.96
N ASN A 122 23.63 25.30 -12.82
CA ASN A 122 24.58 24.19 -12.85
C ASN A 122 25.97 24.65 -13.30
N GLU A 123 26.05 25.53 -14.29
CA GLU A 123 27.32 26.10 -14.75
C GLU A 123 28.03 26.91 -13.66
N GLU A 124 27.29 27.77 -12.94
CA GLU A 124 27.81 28.52 -11.79
C GLU A 124 28.27 27.59 -10.67
N LYS A 125 27.49 26.55 -10.37
CA LYS A 125 27.83 25.54 -9.36
C LYS A 125 29.11 24.78 -9.72
N GLU A 126 29.30 24.43 -10.99
CA GLU A 126 30.52 23.77 -11.46
C GLU A 126 31.73 24.72 -11.50
N LYS A 127 31.54 26.02 -11.78
CA LYS A 127 32.59 27.05 -11.63
C LYS A 127 33.01 27.17 -10.15
N TRP A 128 32.05 27.32 -9.23
CA TRP A 128 32.33 27.40 -7.79
C TRP A 128 33.07 26.19 -7.24
N LYS A 129 32.71 24.98 -7.69
CA LYS A 129 33.43 23.75 -7.34
C LYS A 129 34.88 23.79 -7.81
N ARG A 130 35.13 24.16 -9.07
CA ARG A 130 36.48 24.27 -9.64
C ARG A 130 37.34 25.29 -8.90
N ASP A 131 36.80 26.46 -8.59
CA ASP A 131 37.51 27.50 -7.85
C ASP A 131 37.87 27.05 -6.43
N LYS A 132 36.96 26.32 -5.75
CA LYS A 132 37.25 25.71 -4.44
C LYS A 132 38.37 24.68 -4.51
N THR A 133 38.37 23.81 -5.52
CA THR A 133 39.40 22.79 -5.67
C THR A 133 40.76 23.39 -6.03
N THR A 134 40.77 24.48 -6.81
CA THR A 134 41.99 25.18 -7.21
C THR A 134 42.58 25.99 -6.05
N GLY A 135 41.74 26.66 -5.24
CA GLY A 135 42.18 27.36 -4.03
C GLY A 135 42.71 26.46 -2.91
N LEU A 136 42.34 25.17 -2.90
CA LEU A 136 42.87 24.16 -1.98
C LEU A 136 44.22 23.56 -2.42
N ASN A 137 44.61 23.71 -3.69
CA ASN A 137 45.86 23.19 -4.25
C ASN A 137 46.99 24.24 -4.33
N VAL A 138 46.73 25.48 -3.91
CA VAL A 138 47.69 26.61 -3.95
C VAL A 138 48.15 27.03 -2.53
N LEU A 139 47.76 26.26 -1.50
CA LEU A 139 48.30 26.32 -0.13
C LEU A 139 49.09 25.04 0.16
#